data_AF-A0A9E4RG13-F1
#
_entry.id   AF-A0A9E4RG13-F1
#
_cell.length_a   1.000
_cell.length_b   1.000
_cell.length_c   1.000
_cell.angle_alpha   90.00
_cell.angle_beta   90.00
_cell.angle_gamma   90.00
#
_symmetry.space_group_name_H-M   'P 1'
#
loop_
_entity.id
_entity.type
_entity.pdbx_description
1 polymer ?
#
loop_
_entity_poly.entity_id
_entity_poly.type
_entity_poly.pdbx_seq_one_letter_code
_entity_poly.pdbx_strand_id
1 'polypeptide(L)' 'ADLTSPAVGWDLLESFGPTPEGQWLAANAHTYGFVLSYPAAAEAITGYSYEPWHFRYIGTAEAQAWKASGLTLNQYLLQ' A
#
# COMPACT_ATOMS: atom_id res chain seq x y z
N ALA A 1 0.26 5.30 -7.51
CA ALA A 1 0.40 6.70 -7.07
C ALA A 1 1.34 6.67 -5.90
N ASP A 2 2.37 7.52 -5.93
CA ASP A 2 3.36 7.60 -4.86
C ASP A 2 2.94 8.71 -3.91
N LEU A 3 2.77 8.36 -2.63
CA LEU A 3 2.29 9.23 -1.57
C LEU A 3 3.36 9.32 -0.47
N THR A 4 3.65 10.53 -0.01
CA THR A 4 4.71 10.80 0.97
C THR A 4 4.30 11.98 1.85
N SER A 5 5.15 12.37 2.80
CA SER A 5 4.88 13.46 3.75
C SER A 5 6.17 14.25 4.07
N PRO A 6 6.05 15.44 4.70
CA PRO A 6 7.20 16.19 5.19
C PRO A 6 8.08 15.39 6.17
N ALA A 7 7.53 14.38 6.84
CA ALA A 7 8.24 13.56 7.82
C ALA A 7 9.44 12.80 7.21
N VAL A 8 9.44 12.60 5.90
CA VAL A 8 10.55 12.02 5.14
C VAL A 8 11.06 12.96 4.05
N GLY A 9 10.87 14.28 4.21
CA GLY A 9 11.36 15.26 3.26
C GLY A 9 10.71 15.19 1.87
N TRP A 10 9.50 14.60 1.77
CA TRP A 10 8.82 14.32 0.51
C TRP A 10 9.52 13.29 -0.41
N ASP A 11 10.47 12.53 0.12
CA ASP A 11 11.13 11.45 -0.62
C ASP A 11 10.32 10.15 -0.56
N LEU A 12 10.71 9.20 -1.43
CA LEU A 12 10.16 7.85 -1.52
C LEU A 12 11.10 6.88 -0.80
N LEU A 13 10.92 6.76 0.53
CA LEU A 13 11.81 5.99 1.40
C LEU A 13 11.01 4.98 2.24
N GLU A 14 11.64 3.85 2.58
CA GLU A 14 11.03 2.87 3.47
C GLU A 14 10.72 3.46 4.86
N SER A 15 11.51 4.47 5.27
CA SER A 15 11.27 5.24 6.49
C SER A 15 9.94 5.98 6.50
N PHE A 16 9.23 6.10 5.37
CA PHE A 16 7.86 6.62 5.32
C PHE A 16 6.87 5.68 6.02
N GLY A 17 7.04 4.37 5.88
CA GLY A 17 6.15 3.36 6.48
C GLY A 17 5.92 3.52 7.98
N PRO A 18 6.97 3.71 8.82
CA PRO A 18 6.80 3.91 10.25
C PRO A 18 6.32 5.31 10.66
N THR A 19 6.21 6.29 9.77
CA THR A 19 5.67 7.62 10.11
C THR A 19 4.18 7.56 10.45
N PRO A 20 3.63 8.52 11.22
CA PRO A 20 2.18 8.60 11.46
C PRO A 20 1.35 8.62 10.16
N GLU A 21 1.81 9.34 9.14
CA GLU A 21 1.13 9.45 7.85
C GLU A 21 1.16 8.13 7.06
N GLY A 22 2.32 7.45 7.03
CA GLY A 22 2.48 6.15 6.37
C GLY A 22 1.62 5.07 7.04
N GLN A 23 1.61 5.03 8.38
CA GLN A 23 0.74 4.13 9.14
C GLN A 23 -0.75 4.43 8.89
N TRP A 24 -1.12 5.72 8.83
CA TRP A 24 -2.49 6.11 8.51
C TRP A 24 -2.89 5.64 7.11
N LEU A 25 -2.04 5.81 6.10
CA LEU A 25 -2.31 5.31 4.75
C LEU A 25 -2.44 3.79 4.72
N ALA A 26 -1.53 3.05 5.35
CA ALA A 26 -1.60 1.59 5.40
C ALA A 26 -2.89 1.07 6.06
N ALA A 27 -3.40 1.80 7.07
CA ALA A 27 -4.64 1.46 7.75
C ALA A 27 -5.89 1.92 6.98
N ASN A 28 -5.88 3.07 6.30
CA ASN A 28 -7.09 3.74 5.83
C ASN A 28 -7.23 3.85 4.31
N ALA A 29 -6.15 3.71 3.51
CA ALA A 29 -6.21 3.95 2.07
C ALA A 29 -7.32 3.16 1.34
N HIS A 30 -7.61 1.95 1.81
CA HIS A 30 -8.65 1.08 1.25
C HIS A 30 -10.07 1.67 1.35
N THR A 31 -10.35 2.55 2.33
CA THR A 31 -11.63 3.25 2.43
C THR A 31 -11.84 4.26 1.31
N TYR A 32 -10.76 4.64 0.62
CA TYR A 32 -10.75 5.58 -0.50
C TYR A 32 -10.44 4.89 -1.84
N GLY A 33 -10.46 3.55 -1.88
CA GLY A 33 -10.21 2.78 -3.09
C GLY A 33 -8.73 2.55 -3.43
N PHE A 34 -7.82 2.89 -2.52
CA PHE A 34 -6.38 2.70 -2.68
C PHE A 34 -5.86 1.53 -1.86
N VAL A 35 -4.92 0.76 -2.41
CA VAL A 35 -4.30 -0.39 -1.74
C VAL A 35 -2.79 -0.34 -1.90
N LEU A 36 -2.05 -0.83 -0.90
CA LEU A 36 -0.59 -0.87 -0.94
C LEU A 36 -0.15 -1.95 -1.94
N SER A 37 0.58 -1.56 -2.99
CA SER A 37 0.98 -2.51 -4.03
C SER A 37 2.06 -3.47 -3.55
N TYR A 38 3.05 -2.96 -2.81
CA TYR A 38 4.26 -3.70 -2.44
C TYR A 38 4.46 -3.70 -0.92
N PRO A 39 3.77 -4.59 -0.19
CA PRO A 39 3.90 -4.71 1.26
C PRO A 39 5.22 -5.37 1.68
N ALA A 40 5.65 -5.11 2.92
CA ALA A 40 6.83 -5.73 3.49
C ALA A 40 6.71 -7.26 3.51
N ALA A 41 7.85 -7.95 3.38
CA ALA A 41 7.96 -9.41 3.33
C ALA A 41 7.16 -10.11 2.21
N ALA A 42 6.72 -9.39 1.17
CA ALA A 42 6.01 -9.94 0.02
C ALA A 42 6.80 -9.85 -1.30
N GLU A 43 8.11 -9.60 -1.24
CA GLU A 43 8.96 -9.46 -2.43
C GLU A 43 8.95 -10.71 -3.31
N ALA A 44 8.97 -11.90 -2.71
CA ALA A 44 8.91 -13.17 -3.45
C ALA A 44 7.60 -13.36 -4.25
N ILE A 45 6.54 -12.63 -3.89
CA ILE A 45 5.22 -12.69 -4.56
C ILE A 45 5.09 -11.54 -5.57
N THR A 46 5.49 -10.34 -5.15
CA THR A 46 5.26 -9.11 -5.92
C THR A 46 6.38 -8.79 -6.91
N GLY A 47 7.59 -9.26 -6.64
CA GLY A 47 8.82 -8.92 -7.38
C GLY A 47 9.43 -7.56 -7.03
N TYR A 48 8.89 -6.86 -6.03
CA TYR A 48 9.34 -5.54 -5.59
C TYR A 48 9.66 -5.55 -4.09
N SER A 49 10.65 -4.75 -3.70
CA SER A 49 10.93 -4.45 -2.30
C SER A 49 9.74 -3.73 -1.64
N TYR A 50 9.81 -3.54 -0.32
CA TYR A 50 8.78 -2.80 0.39
C TYR A 50 8.74 -1.34 -0.09
N GLU A 51 7.58 -0.89 -0.57
CA GLU A 51 7.36 0.50 -1.00
C GLU A 51 6.16 1.11 -0.25
N PRO A 52 6.33 1.59 0.99
CA PRO A 52 5.25 2.17 1.79
C PRO A 52 4.54 3.37 1.16
N TRP A 53 5.14 3.99 0.15
CA TRP A 53 4.59 5.14 -0.57
C TRP A 53 3.70 4.73 -1.74
N HIS A 54 3.81 3.51 -2.27
CA HIS A 54 3.23 3.14 -3.56
C HIS A 54 1.83 2.52 -3.42
N PHE A 55 0.80 3.32 -3.68
CA PHE A 55 -0.60 2.90 -3.61
C PHE A 55 -1.25 2.82 -4.98
N ARG A 56 -2.00 1.75 -5.22
CA ARG A 56 -2.78 1.53 -6.44
C ARG A 56 -4.25 1.80 -6.18
N TYR A 57 -4.88 2.61 -7.01
CA TYR A 57 -6.34 2.72 -7.03
C TYR A 57 -6.94 1.50 -7.74
N ILE A 58 -7.90 0.84 -7.10
CA ILE A 58 -8.66 -0.28 -7.66
C ILE A 58 -10.18 -0.13 -7.54
N GLY A 59 -10.66 1.00 -6.98
CA GLY A 59 -12.08 1.20 -6.69
C GLY A 59 -12.42 0.91 -5.22
N THR A 60 -13.39 1.63 -4.66
CA THR A 60 -13.72 1.54 -3.22
C THR A 60 -14.28 0.18 -2.83
N ALA A 61 -15.22 -0.39 -3.61
CA ALA A 61 -15.80 -1.70 -3.27
C ALA A 61 -14.74 -2.81 -3.33
N GLU A 62 -13.88 -2.76 -4.33
CA GLU A 62 -12.81 -3.70 -4.61
C GLU A 62 -11.69 -3.59 -3.57
N ALA A 63 -11.35 -2.38 -3.13
CA ALA A 63 -10.37 -2.18 -2.06
C ALA A 63 -10.88 -2.71 -0.70
N GLN A 64 -12.19 -2.62 -0.44
CA GLN A 64 -12.81 -3.24 0.73
C GLN A 64 -12.77 -4.77 0.66
N ALA A 65 -13.10 -5.35 -0.50
CA ALA A 65 -13.02 -6.79 -0.73
C ALA A 65 -11.56 -7.30 -0.61
N TRP A 66 -10.61 -6.57 -1.20
CA TRP A 66 -9.18 -6.83 -1.05
C TRP A 66 -8.76 -6.81 0.42
N LYS A 67 -9.15 -5.79 1.18
CA LYS A 67 -8.81 -5.68 2.61
C LYS A 67 -9.35 -6.87 3.41
N ALA A 68 -10.58 -7.32 3.12
CA ALA A 68 -11.19 -8.47 3.76
C ALA A 68 -10.52 -9.80 3.38
N SER A 69 -9.92 -9.90 2.20
CA SER A 69 -9.25 -11.12 1.72
C SER A 69 -7.94 -11.44 2.46
N GLY A 70 -7.26 -10.41 2.99
CA GLY A 70 -5.92 -10.55 3.60
C GLY A 70 -4.80 -10.86 2.60
N LEU A 71 -5.05 -10.77 1.30
CA LEU A 71 -4.08 -11.07 0.25
C LEU A 71 -3.23 -9.85 -0.12
N THR A 72 -2.07 -10.11 -0.72
CA THR A 72 -1.37 -9.08 -1.49
C THR A 72 -2.22 -8.65 -2.68
N LEU A 73 -2.01 -7.43 -3.19
CA LEU A 73 -2.71 -6.94 -4.38
C LEU A 73 -2.52 -7.89 -5.58
N ASN A 74 -1.28 -8.36 -5.79
CA ASN A 74 -0.94 -9.24 -6.90
C ASN A 74 -1.75 -10.56 -6.82
N GLN A 75 -1.79 -11.20 -5.65
CA GLN A 75 -2.59 -12.40 -5.44
C GLN A 75 -4.09 -12.17 -5.64
N TYR A 76 -4.62 -11.03 -5.19
CA TYR A 76 -6.03 -10.70 -5.33
C TYR A 76 -6.45 -10.51 -6.79
N LEU A 77 -5.60 -9.87 -7.60
CA LEU A 77 -5.90 -9.60 -9.03
C LEU A 77 -5.73 -10.82 -9.94
N LEU A 78 -5.06 -11.87 -9.47
CA LEU A 78 -4.85 -13.12 -10.21
C LEU A 78 -5.92 -14.19 -9.92
N GLN A 79 -6.92 -13.86 -9.12
CA GLN A 79 -8.13 -14.67 -8.94
C GLN A 79 -9.10 -14.46 -10.10
#